data_AF-A0A8T7C7X0-F1
#
_entry.id   AF-A0A8T7C7X0-F1
#
_cell.length_a   1.000
_cell.length_b   1.000
_cell.length_c   1.000
_cell.angle_alpha   90.00
_cell.angle_beta   90.00
_cell.angle_gamma   90.00
#
_symmetry.space_group_name_H-M   'P 1'
#
loop_
_entity.id
_entity.type
_entity.pdbx_description
1 polymer ?
#
loop_
_entity_poly.entity_id
_entity_poly.type
_entity_poly.pdbx_seq_one_letter_code
_entity_poly.pdbx_strand_id
1 'polypeptide(L)'
;MSTDRTDVRIHSHNVNKDQAENTARFGLRISLPPDDTFSEILGPSWTKECWYRTETDRDNAIREFRQQHPYYRMGDRPTLEIMKINRPA
;
A
#
# COMPACT_ATOMS: atom_id res chain seq x y z
N MET A 1 22.76 -18.84 30.24
CA MET A 1 22.42 -17.46 29.83
C MET A 1 23.25 -17.14 28.60
N SER A 2 22.65 -17.17 27.40
CA SER A 2 23.27 -16.65 26.18
C SER A 2 22.14 -16.20 25.26
N THR A 3 21.83 -14.92 25.29
CA THR A 3 21.02 -14.25 24.29
C THR A 3 21.99 -13.62 23.30
N ASP A 4 22.31 -14.34 22.24
CA ASP A 4 22.80 -13.72 21.03
C ASP A 4 21.90 -14.19 19.88
N ARG A 5 20.87 -13.40 19.61
CA ARG A 5 20.00 -13.57 18.45
C ARG A 5 20.44 -12.59 17.38
N THR A 6 21.27 -13.11 16.48
CA THR A 6 21.32 -12.86 15.03
C THR A 6 21.34 -11.41 14.54
N ASP A 7 22.47 -11.03 13.94
CA ASP A 7 22.62 -9.98 12.94
C ASP A 7 21.67 -10.27 11.74
N VAL A 8 20.46 -9.70 11.76
CA VAL A 8 19.51 -9.84 10.64
C VAL A 8 19.95 -8.89 9.53
N ARG A 9 20.63 -9.44 8.52
CA ARG A 9 20.84 -8.75 7.25
C ARG A 9 19.51 -8.53 6.54
N ILE A 10 18.94 -7.34 6.70
CA ILE A 10 17.81 -6.86 5.89
C ILE A 10 18.38 -6.23 4.62
N HIS A 11 18.01 -6.75 3.45
CA HIS A 11 18.36 -6.11 2.18
C HIS A 11 17.64 -4.76 2.04
N SER A 12 18.27 -3.79 1.38
CA SER A 12 17.73 -2.42 1.23
C SER A 12 16.31 -2.35 0.65
N HIS A 13 15.90 -3.32 -0.16
CA HIS A 13 14.56 -3.42 -0.73
C HIS A 13 13.52 -4.02 0.23
N ASN A 14 13.96 -4.67 1.31
CA ASN A 14 13.12 -5.22 2.37
C ASN A 14 13.03 -4.28 3.58
N VAL A 15 13.66 -3.10 3.48
CA VAL A 15 13.49 -2.01 4.45
C VAL A 15 12.12 -1.38 4.21
N ASN A 16 11.27 -1.42 5.24
CA ASN A 16 10.00 -0.70 5.21
C ASN A 16 10.27 0.81 5.22
N LYS A 17 10.25 1.44 4.04
CA LYS A 17 10.46 2.88 3.89
C LYS A 17 9.28 3.69 4.42
N ASP A 18 8.11 3.09 4.60
CA ASP A 18 6.90 3.75 5.06
C ASP A 18 6.92 4.06 6.57
N GLN A 19 7.90 3.53 7.31
CA GLN A 19 8.19 3.97 8.70
C GLN A 19 8.92 5.32 8.76
N ALA A 20 9.19 5.97 7.63
CA ALA A 20 9.82 7.29 7.58
C ALA A 20 8.88 8.39 8.10
N GLU A 21 9.00 8.66 9.41
CA GLU A 21 8.59 9.86 10.13
C GLU A 21 7.07 10.20 10.10
N ASN A 22 6.51 10.50 11.28
CA ASN A 22 5.11 10.88 11.51
C ASN A 22 4.69 12.22 10.85
N THR A 23 5.41 12.66 9.81
CA THR A 23 5.17 13.89 9.06
C THR A 23 4.30 13.67 7.83
N ALA A 24 4.10 12.42 7.38
CA ALA A 24 3.19 12.08 6.30
C ALA A 24 1.72 12.24 6.75
N ARG A 25 1.00 13.16 6.11
CA ARG A 25 -0.38 13.55 6.47
C ARG A 25 -1.42 13.14 5.44
N PHE A 26 -1.01 12.87 4.21
CA PHE A 26 -1.90 12.50 3.11
C PHE A 26 -1.83 11.00 2.89
N GLY A 27 -2.94 10.30 3.06
CA GLY A 27 -2.99 8.84 2.98
C GLY A 27 -3.92 8.32 1.90
N LEU A 28 -3.71 7.07 1.53
CA LEU A 28 -4.63 6.25 0.75
C LEU A 28 -5.01 5.04 1.58
N ARG A 29 -6.32 4.77 1.68
CA ARG A 29 -6.84 3.48 2.12
C ARG A 29 -7.26 2.69 0.90
N ILE A 30 -6.73 1.48 0.80
CA ILE A 30 -6.96 0.55 -0.30
C ILE A 30 -7.73 -0.65 0.26
N SER A 31 -8.80 -1.04 -0.42
CA SER A 31 -9.61 -2.22 -0.10
C SER A 31 -9.94 -2.99 -1.37
N LEU A 32 -10.45 -4.21 -1.17
CA LEU A 32 -11.05 -5.00 -2.24
C LEU A 32 -12.57 -4.76 -2.26
N PRO A 33 -13.20 -4.74 -3.45
CA PRO A 33 -14.65 -4.84 -3.56
C PRO A 33 -15.17 -6.11 -2.87
N PRO A 34 -16.42 -6.10 -2.38
CA PRO A 34 -17.02 -7.28 -1.74
C PRO A 34 -17.05 -8.54 -2.63
N ASP A 35 -17.23 -8.36 -3.94
CA ASP A 35 -17.35 -9.44 -4.92
C ASP A 35 -15.99 -9.83 -5.55
N ASP A 36 -14.88 -9.29 -5.04
CA ASP A 36 -13.55 -9.61 -5.53
C ASP A 36 -13.11 -11.00 -5.06
N THR A 37 -12.71 -11.88 -5.98
CA THR A 37 -12.29 -13.25 -5.64
C THR A 37 -11.04 -13.28 -4.76
N PHE A 38 -10.20 -12.24 -4.79
CA PHE A 38 -9.03 -12.14 -3.94
C PHE A 38 -9.38 -11.91 -2.46
N SER A 39 -10.62 -11.50 -2.17
CA SER A 39 -11.13 -11.37 -0.80
C SER A 39 -11.20 -12.71 -0.06
N GLU A 40 -11.32 -13.84 -0.77
CA GLU A 40 -11.31 -15.17 -0.17
C GLU A 40 -9.94 -15.54 0.41
N ILE A 41 -8.88 -14.95 -0.13
CA ILE A 41 -7.49 -15.22 0.27
C ILE A 41 -7.05 -14.24 1.35
N LEU A 42 -7.33 -12.95 1.16
CA LEU A 42 -6.89 -11.89 2.07
C LEU A 42 -7.86 -11.63 3.22
N GLY A 43 -9.10 -12.08 3.10
CA GLY A 43 -10.21 -11.79 3.99
C GLY A 43 -11.03 -10.56 3.54
N PRO A 44 -12.34 -10.54 3.82
CA PRO A 44 -13.26 -9.49 3.36
C PRO A 44 -13.01 -8.12 4.02
N SER A 45 -12.31 -8.09 5.14
CA SER A 45 -11.95 -6.87 5.86
C SER A 45 -10.53 -6.39 5.55
N TRP A 46 -9.87 -6.97 4.53
CA TRP A 46 -8.51 -6.59 4.19
C TRP A 46 -8.45 -5.14 3.74
N THR A 47 -7.50 -4.40 4.31
CA THR A 47 -7.18 -3.04 3.90
C THR A 47 -5.69 -2.78 3.99
N LYS A 48 -5.18 -1.94 3.10
CA LYS A 48 -3.83 -1.39 3.17
C LYS A 48 -3.87 0.13 3.24
N GLU A 49 -3.03 0.71 4.08
CA GLU A 49 -2.81 2.15 4.11
C GLU A 49 -1.43 2.50 3.57
N CYS A 50 -1.36 3.52 2.72
CA CYS A 50 -0.13 4.13 2.25
C CYS A 50 -0.14 5.62 2.65
N TRP A 51 0.95 6.13 3.21
CA TRP A 51 1.03 7.50 3.69
C TRP A 51 2.11 8.29 2.93
N TYR A 52 1.79 9.52 2.57
CA TYR A 52 2.58 10.41 1.73
C TYR A 52 2.77 11.76 2.40
N ARG A 53 3.93 12.37 2.14
CA ARG A 53 4.27 13.70 2.67
C ARG A 53 3.52 14.82 1.98
N THR A 54 3.24 14.66 0.69
CA THR A 54 2.54 15.67 -0.12
C THR A 54 1.26 15.10 -0.73
N GLU A 55 0.33 15.99 -1.03
CA GLU A 55 -0.90 15.64 -1.74
C GLU A 55 -0.61 15.16 -3.16
N THR A 56 0.39 15.77 -3.81
CA THR A 56 0.83 15.40 -5.16
C THR A 56 1.35 13.97 -5.23
N ASP A 57 2.16 13.55 -4.25
CA ASP A 57 2.69 12.17 -4.21
C ASP A 57 1.56 11.15 -4.03
N ARG A 58 0.60 11.46 -3.15
CA ARG A 58 -0.61 10.64 -2.96
C ARG A 58 -1.38 10.50 -4.26
N ASP A 59 -1.60 11.60 -4.97
CA ASP A 59 -2.40 11.64 -6.18
C ASP A 59 -1.70 10.95 -7.37
N ASN A 60 -0.37 11.02 -7.44
CA ASN A 60 0.43 10.22 -8.37
C ASN A 60 0.29 8.72 -8.08
N ALA A 61 0.36 8.31 -6.81
CA ALA A 61 0.16 6.92 -6.44
C ALA A 61 -1.23 6.37 -6.82
N ILE A 62 -2.29 7.18 -6.72
CA ILE A 62 -3.62 6.79 -7.23
C ILE A 62 -3.57 6.45 -8.72
N ARG A 63 -2.84 7.24 -9.52
CA ARG A 63 -2.70 7.01 -10.95
C ARG A 63 -1.93 5.72 -11.23
N GLU A 64 -0.86 5.46 -10.46
CA GLU A 64 -0.08 4.22 -10.55
C GLU A 64 -0.93 2.99 -10.19
N PHE A 65 -1.68 3.01 -9.09
CA PHE A 65 -2.56 1.90 -8.69
C PHE A 65 -3.67 1.61 -9.71
N ARG A 66 -4.12 2.64 -10.45
CA ARG A 66 -5.13 2.49 -11.50
C ARG A 66 -4.54 2.14 -12.86
N GLN A 67 -3.23 2.20 -13.00
CA GLN A 67 -2.56 1.92 -14.26
C GLN A 67 -2.64 0.42 -14.57
N GLN A 68 -2.97 0.11 -15.82
CA GLN A 68 -2.84 -1.26 -16.32
C GLN A 68 -1.35 -1.61 -16.43
N HIS A 69 -0.94 -2.72 -15.79
CA HIS A 69 0.43 -3.18 -15.91
C HIS A 69 0.73 -3.58 -17.36
N PRO A 70 1.92 -3.27 -17.92
CA PRO A 70 2.22 -3.53 -19.35
C PRO A 70 2.06 -4.99 -19.82
N TYR A 71 2.09 -5.95 -18.89
CA TYR A 71 1.94 -7.38 -19.16
C TYR A 71 0.50 -7.89 -19.02
N TYR A 72 -0.44 -7.04 -18.61
CA TYR A 72 -1.85 -7.39 -18.47
C TYR A 72 -2.56 -7.38 -19.82
N ARG A 73 -3.60 -8.22 -19.98
CA ARG A 73 -4.38 -8.22 -21.21
C ARG A 73 -5.15 -6.92 -21.31
N MET A 74 -5.41 -6.48 -22.55
CA MET A 74 -6.24 -5.31 -22.79
C MET A 74 -7.61 -5.49 -22.11
N GLY A 75 -7.95 -4.58 -21.19
CA GLY A 75 -9.18 -4.62 -20.41
C GLY A 75 -9.01 -5.11 -18.98
N ASP A 76 -7.90 -5.77 -18.65
CA ASP A 76 -7.58 -6.15 -17.26
C ASP A 76 -7.22 -4.88 -16.49
N ARG A 77 -8.08 -4.49 -15.55
CA ARG A 77 -7.84 -3.37 -14.64
C ARG A 77 -7.87 -3.87 -13.20
N PRO A 78 -7.02 -3.32 -12.32
CA PRO A 78 -7.14 -3.58 -10.89
C PRO A 78 -8.55 -3.21 -10.41
N THR A 79 -9.13 -4.10 -9.62
CA THR A 79 -10.45 -3.96 -8.99
C THR A 79 -10.41 -3.18 -7.67
N LEU A 80 -9.21 -2.73 -7.26
CA LEU A 80 -8.98 -2.04 -5.99
C LEU A 80 -9.87 -0.81 -5.80
N GLU A 81 -10.48 -0.72 -4.62
CA GLU A 81 -11.14 0.49 -4.16
C GLU A 81 -10.13 1.37 -3.42
N ILE A 82 -10.01 2.63 -3.86
CA ILE A 82 -8.98 3.55 -3.36
C ILE A 82 -9.66 4.81 -2.82
N MET A 83 -9.48 5.06 -1.51
CA MET A 83 -10.03 6.22 -0.82
C MET A 83 -8.89 7.12 -0.30
N LYS A 84 -9.02 8.43 -0.52
CA LYS A 84 -8.13 9.43 0.08
C LYS A 84 -8.49 9.58 1.57
N ILE A 85 -7.49 9.49 2.44
CA ILE A 85 -7.62 9.74 3.90
C ILE A 85 -6.59 10.79 4.32
N ASN A 86 -6.88 11.60 5.32
CA ASN A 86 -5.94 12.63 5.81
C ASN A 86 -5.82 12.53 7.34
N ARG A 87 -4.62 12.74 7.88
CA ARG A 87 -4.42 12.95 9.32
C ARG A 87 -4.78 14.40 9.67
N PRO A 88 -5.42 14.64 10.83
CA PRO A 88 -5.71 16.00 11.30
C PRO A 88 -4.43 16.81 11.49
N ALA A 89 -4.54 18.13 11.36
CA ALA A 89 -3.44 19.10 11.47
C ALA A 89 -2.80 19.08 12.86
#